data_AF-A0A6J4PKW3-F1
#
_entry.id   AF-A0A6J4PKW3-F1
#
_cell.length_a   1.000
_cell.length_b   1.000
_cell.length_c   1.000
_cell.angle_alpha   90.00
_cell.angle_beta   90.00
_cell.angle_gamma   90.00
#
_symmetry.space_group_name_H-M   'P 1'
#
loop_
_entity.id
_entity.type
_entity.pdbx_description
1 polymer ?
#
loop_
_entity_poly.entity_id
_entity_poly.type
_entity_poly.pdbx_seq_one_letter_code
_entity_poly.pdbx_strand_id
1 'polypeptide(L)' 'MWSRRLKETFAIITIGDGAIELIAPREHSLLWEAGPEGARKVARFFADNPNYMRFLGLAQIGFGVWLALRQYREE' A
#
# COMPACT_ATOMS: atom_id res chain seq x y z
N MET A 1 16.29 19.40 -2.68
CA MET A 1 14.94 19.63 -3.25
C MET A 1 14.29 18.36 -3.79
N TRP A 2 14.94 17.57 -4.67
CA TRP A 2 14.36 16.34 -5.23
C TRP A 2 14.02 15.24 -4.20
N SER A 3 14.89 15.02 -3.20
CA SER A 3 14.65 13.99 -2.17
C SER A 3 13.38 14.25 -1.34
N ARG A 4 13.04 15.52 -1.06
CA ARG A 4 11.79 15.88 -0.35
C ARG A 4 10.56 15.56 -1.21
N ARG A 5 10.58 15.95 -2.47
CA ARG A 5 9.47 15.63 -3.41
C ARG A 5 9.27 14.13 -3.58
N LEU A 6 10.37 13.35 -3.61
CA LEU A 6 10.27 11.89 -3.68
C LEU A 6 9.64 11.28 -2.42
N LYS A 7 9.99 11.78 -1.23
CA LYS A 7 9.38 11.33 0.03
C LYS A 7 7.89 11.68 0.10
N GLU A 8 7.51 12.90 -0.32
CA GLU A 8 6.12 13.32 -0.41
C GLU A 8 5.32 12.44 -1.37
N THR A 9 5.83 12.24 -2.59
CA THR A 9 5.20 11.37 -3.60
C THR A 9 5.07 9.94 -3.08
N PHE A 10 6.11 9.42 -2.42
CA PHE A 10 6.08 8.09 -1.83
C PHE A 10 4.99 7.97 -0.75
N ALA A 11 4.90 8.96 0.16
CA ALA A 11 3.85 8.98 1.18
C ALA A 11 2.45 8.99 0.55
N ILE A 12 2.21 9.80 -0.47
CA ILE A 12 0.92 9.86 -1.18
C ILE A 12 0.58 8.50 -1.81
N ILE A 13 1.53 7.89 -2.52
CA ILE A 13 1.33 6.58 -3.17
C ILE A 13 1.03 5.51 -2.11
N THR A 14 1.81 5.43 -1.03
CA THR A 14 1.62 4.43 0.02
C THR A 14 0.28 4.60 0.75
N ILE A 15 -0.15 5.83 1.01
CA ILE A 15 -1.47 6.08 1.63
C ILE A 15 -2.59 5.68 0.66
N GLY A 16 -2.47 6.04 -0.62
CA GLY A 16 -3.44 5.70 -1.64
C GLY A 16 -3.59 4.20 -1.84
N ASP A 17 -2.46 3.49 -1.94
CA ASP A 17 -2.42 2.03 -2.09
C ASP A 17 -3.06 1.35 -0.86
N GLY A 18 -2.65 1.72 0.34
CA GLY A 18 -3.25 1.17 1.57
C GLY A 18 -4.75 1.46 1.72
N ALA A 19 -5.25 2.57 1.19
CA ALA A 19 -6.68 2.85 1.15
C ALA A 19 -7.43 1.92 0.19
N ILE A 20 -6.85 1.62 -0.97
CA ILE A 20 -7.42 0.68 -1.94
C ILE A 20 -7.44 -0.75 -1.36
N GLU A 21 -6.36 -1.15 -0.69
CA GLU A 21 -6.27 -2.44 0.03
C GLU A 21 -7.33 -2.57 1.14
N LEU A 22 -7.75 -1.47 1.74
CA LEU A 22 -8.79 -1.46 2.76
C LEU A 22 -10.21 -1.57 2.19
N ILE A 23 -10.48 -0.78 1.15
CA ILE A 23 -11.81 -0.64 0.55
C ILE A 23 -12.14 -1.86 -0.31
N ALA A 24 -11.21 -2.28 -1.16
CA ALA A 24 -11.41 -3.31 -2.17
C ALA A 24 -10.29 -4.38 -2.13
N PRO A 25 -10.03 -5.03 -0.97
CA PRO A 25 -8.90 -5.95 -0.79
C PRO A 25 -8.88 -7.08 -1.82
N ARG A 26 -10.05 -7.67 -2.08
CA ARG A 26 -10.15 -8.83 -2.96
C ARG A 26 -10.01 -8.45 -4.44
N GLU A 27 -10.70 -7.39 -4.88
CA GLU A 27 -10.61 -6.92 -6.26
C GLU A 27 -9.21 -6.41 -6.58
N HIS A 28 -8.57 -5.71 -5.63
CA HIS A 28 -7.18 -5.28 -5.78
C HIS A 28 -6.25 -6.48 -5.93
N SER A 29 -6.30 -7.47 -5.03
CA SER A 29 -5.44 -8.66 -5.15
C SER A 29 -5.68 -9.45 -6.44
N LEU A 30 -6.92 -9.58 -6.90
CA LEU A 30 -7.25 -10.29 -8.14
C LEU A 30 -6.72 -9.60 -9.40
N LEU A 31 -6.61 -8.27 -9.41
CA LEU A 31 -5.95 -7.55 -10.52
C LEU A 31 -4.48 -7.95 -10.68
N TRP A 32 -3.83 -8.31 -9.57
CA TRP A 32 -2.45 -8.81 -9.55
C TRP A 32 -2.35 -10.33 -9.69
N GLU A 33 -3.45 -11.04 -9.97
CA GLU A 33 -3.44 -12.46 -10.40
C GLU A 33 -2.96 -12.62 -11.87
N ALA A 34 -2.14 -11.69 -12.35
CA ALA A 34 -1.51 -11.69 -13.65
C ALA A 34 0.02 -11.65 -13.47
N GLY A 35 0.75 -12.47 -14.25
CA GLY A 35 2.21 -12.50 -14.23
C GLY A 35 2.81 -13.81 -13.68
N PRO A 36 4.07 -13.79 -13.20
CA PRO A 36 4.80 -14.97 -12.74
C PRO A 36 4.06 -15.73 -11.62
N GLU A 37 4.25 -17.05 -11.54
CA GLU A 37 3.52 -17.90 -10.58
C GLU A 37 3.62 -17.41 -9.12
N GLY A 38 4.76 -16.86 -8.72
CA GLY A 38 4.95 -16.30 -7.38
C GLY A 38 4.00 -15.15 -7.08
N ALA A 39 3.86 -14.20 -8.01
CA ALA A 39 2.96 -13.05 -7.85
C ALA A 39 1.49 -13.51 -7.79
N ARG A 40 1.11 -14.46 -8.66
CA ARG A 40 -0.23 -15.07 -8.65
C ARG A 40 -0.56 -15.76 -7.33
N LYS A 41 0.39 -16.48 -6.75
CA LYS A 41 0.19 -17.18 -5.47
C LYS A 41 -0.03 -16.19 -4.32
N VAL A 42 0.73 -15.10 -4.30
CA VAL A 42 0.57 -14.02 -3.31
C VAL A 42 -0.77 -13.31 -3.49
N ALA A 43 -1.12 -12.96 -4.72
CA ALA A 43 -2.43 -12.38 -5.08
C ALA A 43 -3.60 -13.27 -4.60
N ARG A 44 -3.54 -14.58 -4.88
CA ARG A 44 -4.58 -15.51 -4.41
C ARG A 44 -4.67 -15.61 -2.90
N PHE A 45 -3.53 -15.69 -2.21
CA PHE A 45 -3.51 -15.74 -0.75
C PHE A 45 -4.24 -14.54 -0.11
N PHE A 46 -3.98 -13.34 -0.62
CA PHE A 46 -4.63 -12.12 -0.14
C PHE A 46 -6.10 -12.00 -0.60
N ALA A 47 -6.43 -12.49 -1.79
CA ALA A 47 -7.81 -12.56 -2.27
C ALA A 47 -8.66 -13.53 -1.43
N ASP A 48 -8.08 -14.64 -0.96
CA ASP A 48 -8.72 -15.63 -0.10
C ASP A 48 -8.78 -15.16 1.36
N ASN A 49 -7.86 -14.29 1.78
CA ASN A 49 -7.79 -13.74 3.14
C ASN A 49 -7.80 -12.20 3.15
N PRO A 50 -8.94 -11.57 2.80
CA PRO A 50 -9.03 -10.11 2.63
C PRO A 50 -8.72 -9.33 3.91
N ASN A 51 -8.85 -9.95 5.09
CA ASN A 51 -8.49 -9.31 6.35
C ASN A 51 -6.98 -9.04 6.47
N TYR A 52 -6.11 -9.93 5.99
CA TYR A 52 -4.67 -9.66 5.99
C TYR A 52 -4.32 -8.50 5.05
N MET A 53 -5.00 -8.40 3.91
CA MET A 53 -4.81 -7.28 2.98
C MET A 53 -5.26 -5.95 3.60
N ARG A 54 -6.37 -5.94 4.35
CA ARG A 54 -6.80 -4.76 5.12
C ARG A 54 -5.79 -4.37 6.21
N PHE A 55 -5.22 -5.35 6.91
CA PHE A 55 -4.16 -5.09 7.89
C PHE A 55 -2.91 -4.50 7.22
N LEU A 56 -2.55 -5.01 6.05
CA LEU A 56 -1.44 -4.48 5.25
C LEU A 56 -1.74 -3.04 4.82
N GLY A 57 -2.96 -2.75 4.37
CA GLY A 57 -3.39 -1.40 4.02
C GLY A 57 -3.40 -0.42 5.18
N LEU A 58 -3.85 -0.85 6.38
CA LEU A 58 -3.73 -0.04 7.60
C LEU A 58 -2.27 0.25 7.96
N ALA A 59 -1.39 -0.75 7.83
CA ALA A 59 0.04 -0.57 8.07
C ALA A 59 0.66 0.39 7.05
N GLN A 60 0.29 0.28 5.77
CA GLN A 60 0.72 1.21 4.71
C GLN A 60 0.28 2.64 5.00
N ILE A 61 -1.01 2.86 5.29
CA ILE A 61 -1.51 4.19 5.64
C ILE A 61 -0.77 4.75 6.87
N GLY A 62 -0.63 3.96 7.93
CA GLY A 62 0.08 4.37 9.14
C GLY A 62 1.53 4.76 8.85
N PHE A 63 2.23 3.97 8.02
CA PHE A 63 3.60 4.26 7.60
C PHE A 63 3.68 5.53 6.73
N GLY A 64 2.80 5.68 5.75
CA GLY A 64 2.76 6.85 4.88
C GLY A 64 2.46 8.14 5.66
N VAL A 65 1.51 8.10 6.60
CA VAL A 65 1.22 9.23 7.50
C VAL A 65 2.42 9.54 8.39
N TRP A 66 3.07 8.52 8.96
CA TRP A 66 4.28 8.72 9.75
C TRP A 66 5.41 9.36 8.95
N LEU A 67 5.62 8.91 7.71
CA LEU A 67 6.63 9.46 6.80
C LEU A 67 6.35 10.93 6.46
N ALA A 68 5.09 11.26 6.14
CA ALA A 68 4.65 12.62 5.86
C ALA A 68 4.84 13.54 7.08
N LEU A 69 4.40 13.10 8.27
CA LEU A 69 4.59 13.85 9.51
C LEU A 69 6.06 14.08 9.85
N ARG A 70 6.92 13.09 9.59
CA ARG A 70 8.36 13.23 9.79
C ARG A 70 8.95 14.27 8.83
N GLN A 71 8.53 14.25 7.57
CA GLN A 71 8.99 15.23 6.59
C GLN A 71 8.57 16.65 6.97
N TYR A 72 7.32 16.87 7.41
CA TYR A 72 6.85 18.20 7.81
C TYR A 72 7.46 18.72 9.11
N ARG A 73 7.97 17.83 9.98
CA ARG A 73 8.67 18.22 11.23
C ARG A 73 10.14 18.57 11.01
N GLU A 74 10.75 18.07 9.93
CA GLU A 74 12.11 18.42 9.50
C GLU A 74 12.14 19.71 8.63
N GLU A 75 11.01 20.41 8.52
CA GLU A 75 10.87 21.78 7.98
C GLU A 75 10.72 22.80 9.11
#